data_AF-L0PCH5-F1
#
_entry.id   AF-L0PCH5-F1
#
_cell.length_a   1.000
_cell.length_b   1.000
_cell.length_c   1.000
_cell.angle_alpha   90.00
_cell.angle_beta   90.00
_cell.angle_gamma   90.00
#
_symmetry.space_group_name_H-M   'P 1'
#
loop_
_entity.id
_entity.type
_entity.pdbx_description
1 polymer ?
#
loop_
_entity_poly.entity_id
_entity_poly.type
_entity_poly.pdbx_seq_one_letter_code
_entity_poly.pdbx_strand_id
1 'polypeptide(L)'
;MNEKIRVLSLNCWGLKYISNYRKKRLNFISERIASEDYHIVGLQEVWVYSDYENLRNKTKHKLPYGKFYFSGVFGSGLVILSKFPIQSTSMYKYSLNGKPNAFYHGDWYVGKGVAMATLLMPNGKKVEFFNTHLHASYEKEKDRYLCHKISQAWEISKLISSAFASGKLIIIVGDFNSTPDSIIFKIISFNSSISDSWSINLDQDQYLKKPLSKEKIVEKLCLTCDSPINTWRMKKWKKYPEKCEAKRLDYIFIDTSWFKVKYVKLAFTETIPSLDCSYSDHFGIDALIELMNNSINSSPNKLKIEDLEIIQQEFSNYINQLNNDTYIPALGLGTWQSKPDEAALAVEIALKAGYRHIGIIRNSDTAFMYLNEEGVGQGIRNSGIPRNEIFVTTKVACTFHSRVEECLDQSLNKMQLDYVDLYLMHWPVPLNPKGNDFLFPKKPDGTLDHEEGWDFIKTWGLFENLLSTGKVKAIGVSNFSTVNLEKLLKTAKVIPAVNQCELHPYLTQNKLVDFCNKKGIHLTAYSPLGSTNAPLLKEPVIIKIAQKNNKTPAQVIFSWCLHKNISVIPKSITPSRITSNLHVFELSEEDFNEIDGLGKIYKTRYSDPRSWGITVFHDD
;
A
#
# COMPACT_ATOMS: atom_id res chain seq x y z
N MET A 1 9.95 46.58 -4.56
CA MET A 1 8.54 46.11 -4.45
C MET A 1 8.57 44.60 -4.53
N ASN A 2 7.83 43.89 -3.68
CA ASN A 2 7.75 42.43 -3.78
C ASN A 2 7.14 42.03 -5.13
N GLU A 3 7.69 41.00 -5.76
CA GLU A 3 7.29 40.58 -7.10
C GLU A 3 6.12 39.60 -7.02
N LYS A 4 5.03 39.89 -7.73
CA LYS A 4 3.84 39.02 -7.80
C LYS A 4 3.96 38.09 -9.01
N ILE A 5 3.80 36.80 -8.77
CA ILE A 5 3.93 35.74 -9.78
C ILE A 5 2.61 34.97 -9.81
N ARG A 6 1.97 34.92 -10.99
CA ARG A 6 0.74 34.15 -11.21
C ARG A 6 1.08 32.83 -11.90
N VAL A 7 0.76 31.72 -11.25
CA VAL A 7 1.13 30.37 -11.67
C VAL A 7 -0.12 29.56 -12.01
N LEU A 8 -0.08 28.84 -13.13
CA LEU A 8 -1.13 27.90 -13.55
C LEU A 8 -0.59 26.47 -13.58
N SER A 9 -1.35 25.53 -13.00
CA SER A 9 -1.22 24.09 -13.23
C SER A 9 -2.47 23.55 -13.92
N LEU A 10 -2.33 22.73 -14.96
CA LEU A 10 -3.46 22.11 -15.65
C LEU A 10 -3.10 20.78 -16.33
N ASN A 11 -3.77 19.70 -15.93
CA ASN A 11 -3.85 18.48 -16.73
C ASN A 11 -4.80 18.72 -17.92
N CYS A 12 -4.28 18.57 -19.15
CA CYS A 12 -5.01 18.91 -20.37
C CYS A 12 -5.82 17.75 -20.98
N TRP A 13 -5.64 16.53 -20.48
CA TRP A 13 -6.23 15.30 -21.03
C TRP A 13 -6.09 15.22 -22.55
N GLY A 14 -4.84 15.19 -23.03
CA GLY A 14 -4.48 15.33 -24.44
C GLY A 14 -3.98 14.05 -25.11
N LEU A 15 -4.38 12.86 -24.65
CA LEU A 15 -3.92 11.57 -25.18
C LEU A 15 -4.33 11.39 -26.65
N LYS A 16 -3.41 10.87 -27.47
CA LYS A 16 -3.68 10.61 -28.89
C LYS A 16 -4.71 9.48 -29.02
N TYR A 17 -5.79 9.72 -29.78
CA TYR A 17 -6.89 8.79 -30.05
C TYR A 17 -7.86 8.47 -28.88
N ILE A 18 -7.49 8.74 -27.63
CA ILE A 18 -8.35 8.50 -26.46
C ILE A 18 -9.16 9.75 -26.10
N SER A 19 -8.51 10.92 -26.12
CA SER A 19 -9.12 12.15 -25.63
C SER A 19 -10.12 12.73 -26.63
N ASN A 20 -11.39 12.81 -26.24
CA ASN A 20 -12.45 13.39 -27.04
C ASN A 20 -12.18 14.88 -27.33
N TYR A 21 -12.48 15.31 -28.57
CA TYR A 21 -12.29 16.67 -29.06
C TYR A 21 -10.86 17.26 -28.87
N ARG A 22 -9.83 16.41 -28.71
CA ARG A 22 -8.47 16.80 -28.31
C ARG A 22 -7.97 18.09 -28.96
N LYS A 23 -7.89 18.12 -30.30
CA LYS A 23 -7.37 19.27 -31.06
C LYS A 23 -8.15 20.55 -30.76
N LYS A 24 -9.48 20.48 -30.74
CA LYS A 24 -10.35 21.64 -30.47
C LYS A 24 -10.19 22.11 -29.03
N ARG A 25 -10.20 21.20 -28.05
CA ARG A 25 -10.02 21.55 -26.62
C ARG A 25 -8.65 22.17 -26.35
N LEU A 26 -7.57 21.55 -26.80
CA LEU A 26 -6.21 22.10 -26.63
C LEU A 26 -6.06 23.47 -27.31
N ASN A 27 -6.74 23.68 -28.44
CA ASN A 27 -6.81 24.99 -29.08
C ASN A 27 -7.50 26.05 -28.21
N PHE A 28 -8.64 25.71 -27.60
CA PHE A 28 -9.34 26.60 -26.66
C PHE A 28 -8.54 26.81 -25.36
N ILE A 29 -7.89 25.79 -24.82
CA ILE A 29 -6.95 25.92 -23.68
C ILE A 29 -5.87 26.95 -24.04
N SER A 30 -5.29 26.84 -25.23
CA SER A 30 -4.25 27.77 -25.70
C SER A 30 -4.75 29.22 -25.82
N GLU A 31 -5.97 29.43 -26.30
CA GLU A 31 -6.60 30.75 -26.38
C GLU A 31 -6.88 31.33 -25.00
N ARG A 32 -7.41 30.51 -24.09
CA ARG A 32 -7.72 30.89 -22.71
C ARG A 32 -6.46 31.26 -21.92
N ILE A 33 -5.35 30.55 -22.12
CA ILE A 33 -4.05 30.90 -21.54
C ILE A 33 -3.54 32.22 -22.16
N ALA A 34 -3.63 32.37 -23.48
CA ALA A 34 -3.19 33.58 -24.18
C ALA A 34 -4.01 34.82 -23.80
N SER A 35 -5.28 34.68 -23.39
CA SER A 35 -6.12 35.80 -22.96
C SER A 35 -5.78 36.32 -21.57
N GLU A 36 -5.12 35.52 -20.72
CA GLU A 36 -4.75 35.88 -19.35
C GLU A 36 -3.32 36.40 -19.24
N ASP A 37 -2.92 36.89 -18.05
CA ASP A 37 -1.54 37.31 -17.73
C ASP A 37 -0.92 36.36 -16.70
N TYR A 38 -0.83 35.08 -17.08
CA TYR A 38 -0.03 34.11 -16.34
C TYR A 38 1.46 34.42 -16.49
N HIS A 39 2.23 34.21 -15.43
CA HIS A 39 3.68 34.38 -15.45
C HIS A 39 4.39 33.07 -15.72
N ILE A 40 3.88 31.97 -15.14
CA ILE A 40 4.42 30.63 -15.32
C ILE A 40 3.25 29.66 -15.48
N VAL A 41 3.33 28.75 -16.44
CA VAL A 41 2.31 27.74 -16.73
C VAL A 41 2.97 26.37 -16.83
N GLY A 42 2.53 25.42 -16.00
CA GLY A 42 2.85 24.01 -16.15
C GLY A 42 1.64 23.23 -16.64
N LEU A 43 1.79 22.53 -17.75
CA LEU A 43 0.75 21.68 -18.31
C LEU A 43 1.17 20.21 -18.26
N GLN A 44 0.22 19.35 -17.97
CA GLN A 44 0.37 17.89 -18.04
C GLN A 44 -0.49 17.34 -19.17
N GLU A 45 -0.13 16.15 -19.65
CA GLU A 45 -0.85 15.42 -20.69
C GLU A 45 -0.95 16.10 -22.08
N VAL A 46 0.01 16.94 -22.45
CA VAL A 46 0.16 17.42 -23.83
C VAL A 46 1.01 16.42 -24.62
N TRP A 47 0.41 15.31 -25.05
CA TRP A 47 1.18 14.16 -25.59
C TRP A 47 1.62 14.31 -27.05
N VAL A 48 1.07 15.26 -27.81
CA VAL A 48 1.36 15.41 -29.25
C VAL A 48 2.09 16.71 -29.50
N TYR A 49 3.27 16.63 -30.11
CA TYR A 49 4.13 17.79 -30.32
C TYR A 49 3.47 18.90 -31.15
N SER A 50 2.69 18.56 -32.18
CA SER A 50 1.94 19.57 -32.97
C SER A 50 0.92 20.35 -32.15
N ASP A 51 0.36 19.71 -31.10
CA ASP A 51 -0.58 20.40 -30.20
C ASP A 51 0.19 21.40 -29.31
N TYR A 52 1.44 21.09 -28.92
CA TYR A 52 2.36 22.03 -28.28
C TYR A 52 2.78 23.18 -29.22
N GLU A 53 3.06 22.91 -30.50
CA GLU A 53 3.40 23.98 -31.46
C GLU A 53 2.25 24.98 -31.62
N ASN A 54 1.01 24.50 -31.70
CA ASN A 54 -0.18 25.37 -31.72
C ASN A 54 -0.28 26.21 -30.44
N LEU A 55 -0.09 25.57 -29.27
CA LEU A 55 -0.05 26.26 -27.98
C LEU A 55 1.04 27.36 -27.96
N ARG A 56 2.24 27.07 -28.44
CA ARG A 56 3.35 28.05 -28.51
C ARG A 56 3.04 29.19 -29.44
N ASN A 57 2.50 28.93 -30.62
CA ASN A 57 2.14 29.97 -31.58
C ASN A 57 1.17 30.98 -31.00
N LYS A 58 0.22 30.52 -30.17
CA LYS A 58 -0.75 31.39 -29.50
C LYS A 58 -0.22 32.09 -28.27
N THR A 59 0.64 31.45 -27.49
CA THR A 59 1.04 31.96 -26.16
C THR A 59 2.35 32.74 -26.15
N LYS A 60 3.22 32.59 -27.17
CA LYS A 60 4.59 33.14 -27.17
C LYS A 60 4.70 34.66 -27.01
N HIS A 61 3.66 35.41 -27.38
CA HIS A 61 3.66 36.87 -27.25
C HIS A 61 3.56 37.35 -25.78
N LYS A 62 3.00 36.52 -24.87
CA LYS A 62 2.96 36.78 -23.42
C LYS A 62 3.91 35.90 -22.62
N LEU A 63 4.07 34.65 -23.06
CA LEU A 63 4.95 33.65 -22.47
C LEU A 63 6.06 33.30 -23.48
N PRO A 64 7.05 34.18 -23.69
CA PRO A 64 8.08 34.01 -24.72
C PRO A 64 8.93 32.76 -24.56
N TYR A 65 9.12 32.28 -23.33
CA TYR A 65 9.91 31.08 -23.06
C TYR A 65 9.01 29.87 -22.90
N GLY A 66 9.35 28.75 -23.52
CA GLY A 66 8.57 27.53 -23.37
C GLY A 66 9.34 26.29 -23.79
N LYS A 67 9.07 25.17 -23.13
CA LYS A 67 9.73 23.89 -23.36
C LYS A 67 8.71 22.74 -23.33
N PHE A 68 8.79 21.89 -24.35
CA PHE A 68 8.17 20.57 -24.37
C PHE A 68 9.19 19.53 -23.89
N TYR A 69 8.77 18.63 -23.01
CA TYR A 69 9.63 17.62 -22.42
C TYR A 69 9.32 16.24 -23.00
N PHE A 70 10.37 15.54 -23.43
CA PHE A 70 10.27 14.19 -23.96
C PHE A 70 10.73 13.20 -22.90
N SER A 71 9.95 12.12 -22.73
CA SER A 71 10.34 10.90 -22.04
C SER A 71 9.66 9.73 -22.76
N GLY A 72 10.29 8.55 -22.71
CA GLY A 72 9.74 7.37 -23.39
C GLY A 72 9.53 7.57 -24.91
N VAL A 73 8.58 6.81 -25.47
CA VAL A 73 8.35 6.73 -26.92
C VAL A 73 7.50 7.89 -27.44
N PHE A 74 6.52 8.37 -26.65
CA PHE A 74 5.59 9.43 -27.07
C PHE A 74 5.77 10.77 -26.33
N GLY A 75 6.78 10.89 -25.45
CA GLY A 75 6.99 12.08 -24.62
C GLY A 75 6.33 11.97 -23.25
N SER A 76 6.69 12.86 -22.31
CA SER A 76 6.12 12.89 -20.94
C SER A 76 4.76 13.57 -20.86
N GLY A 77 4.37 14.26 -21.94
CA GLY A 77 3.20 15.13 -21.95
C GLY A 77 3.38 16.41 -21.13
N LEU A 78 4.59 16.70 -20.62
CA LEU A 78 4.85 17.85 -19.76
C LEU A 78 5.33 19.06 -20.56
N VAL A 79 4.74 20.21 -20.26
CA VAL A 79 5.10 21.50 -20.87
C VAL A 79 5.29 22.55 -19.79
N ILE A 80 6.34 23.36 -19.92
CA ILE A 80 6.54 24.56 -19.09
C ILE A 80 6.56 25.77 -20.03
N LEU A 81 5.72 26.77 -19.74
CA LEU A 81 5.73 28.08 -20.39
C LEU A 81 6.01 29.16 -19.34
N SER A 82 6.78 30.17 -19.70
CA SER A 82 7.25 31.18 -18.77
C SER A 82 7.38 32.55 -19.42
N LYS A 83 7.01 33.59 -18.67
CA LYS A 83 7.31 35.00 -18.95
C LYS A 83 8.79 35.31 -18.68
N PHE A 84 9.38 34.59 -17.73
CA PHE A 84 10.77 34.73 -17.30
C PHE A 84 11.71 33.83 -18.11
N PRO A 85 12.95 34.27 -18.40
CA PRO A 85 13.94 33.47 -19.11
C PRO A 85 14.20 32.10 -18.46
N ILE A 86 14.21 31.05 -19.27
CA ILE A 86 14.61 29.69 -18.85
C ILE A 86 16.12 29.57 -19.06
N GLN A 87 16.89 29.44 -17.97
CA GLN A 87 18.36 29.30 -18.02
C GLN A 87 18.81 27.87 -18.33
N SER A 88 18.09 26.88 -17.77
CA SER A 88 18.38 25.47 -17.97
C SER A 88 17.10 24.66 -17.88
N THR A 89 17.08 23.54 -18.59
CA THR A 89 15.98 22.57 -18.56
C THR A 89 16.53 21.17 -18.36
N SER A 90 15.80 20.34 -17.61
CA SER A 90 16.13 18.92 -17.46
C SER A 90 14.85 18.10 -17.37
N MET A 91 14.92 16.83 -17.76
CA MET A 91 13.82 15.88 -17.62
C MET A 91 14.32 14.69 -16.82
N TYR A 92 13.67 14.42 -15.70
CA TYR A 92 13.94 13.21 -14.92
C TYR A 92 12.83 12.19 -15.18
N LYS A 93 13.18 11.02 -15.73
CA LYS A 93 12.22 9.94 -15.95
C LYS A 93 12.11 9.13 -14.67
N TYR A 94 10.89 8.85 -14.23
CA TYR A 94 10.67 8.00 -13.06
C TYR A 94 11.16 6.57 -13.29
N SER A 95 11.72 5.94 -12.26
CA SER A 95 12.25 4.57 -12.37
C SER A 95 11.11 3.57 -12.60
N LEU A 96 10.02 3.71 -11.85
CA LEU A 96 8.82 2.89 -11.98
C LEU A 96 7.77 3.60 -12.83
N ASN A 97 7.62 3.15 -14.07
CA ASN A 97 6.72 3.71 -15.07
C ASN A 97 5.83 2.61 -15.63
N GLY A 98 4.76 2.25 -14.91
CA GLY A 98 3.74 1.29 -15.37
C GLY A 98 4.23 -0.13 -15.64
N LYS A 99 3.29 -0.99 -16.04
CA LYS A 99 3.58 -2.40 -16.36
C LYS A 99 3.53 -2.61 -17.87
N PRO A 100 4.48 -3.36 -18.47
CA PRO A 100 4.45 -3.67 -19.90
C PRO A 100 3.16 -4.38 -20.36
N ASN A 101 2.57 -5.22 -19.50
CA ASN A 101 1.34 -5.94 -19.79
C ASN A 101 0.08 -5.06 -19.76
N ALA A 102 0.14 -3.88 -19.12
CA ALA A 102 -0.96 -2.93 -19.05
C ALA A 102 -0.86 -1.88 -20.17
N PHE A 103 -0.56 -2.34 -21.39
CA PHE A 103 -0.24 -1.50 -22.55
C PHE A 103 -1.28 -0.40 -22.79
N TYR A 104 -2.58 -0.72 -22.68
CA TYR A 104 -3.67 0.23 -22.95
C TYR A 104 -3.77 1.41 -21.95
N HIS A 105 -3.15 1.33 -20.78
CA HIS A 105 -3.04 2.49 -19.88
C HIS A 105 -2.00 3.51 -20.37
N GLY A 106 -1.07 3.07 -21.21
CA GLY A 106 -0.07 3.92 -21.86
C GLY A 106 1.10 4.35 -20.97
N ASP A 107 0.96 4.29 -19.66
CA ASP A 107 1.97 4.78 -18.71
C ASP A 107 3.36 4.16 -18.89
N TRP A 108 3.41 2.89 -19.33
CA TRP A 108 4.66 2.18 -19.53
C TRP A 108 5.53 2.75 -20.65
N TYR A 109 4.93 3.02 -21.81
CA TYR A 109 5.68 3.48 -22.97
C TYR A 109 5.76 5.01 -23.08
N VAL A 110 4.85 5.77 -22.45
CA VAL A 110 4.97 7.24 -22.37
C VAL A 110 6.04 7.66 -21.38
N GLY A 111 6.27 6.87 -20.32
CA GLY A 111 7.35 7.08 -19.36
C GLY A 111 7.21 8.38 -18.58
N LYS A 112 6.32 8.44 -17.59
CA LYS A 112 6.14 9.62 -16.71
C LYS A 112 7.44 10.07 -16.02
N GLY A 113 7.45 11.32 -15.56
CA GLY A 113 8.62 11.92 -14.94
C GLY A 113 8.39 13.34 -14.44
N VAL A 114 9.49 14.03 -14.17
CA VAL A 114 9.55 15.41 -13.68
C VAL A 114 10.27 16.29 -14.70
N ALA A 115 9.54 17.25 -15.24
CA ALA A 115 10.09 18.33 -16.04
C ALA A 115 10.61 19.44 -15.13
N MET A 116 11.85 19.88 -15.34
CA MET A 116 12.52 20.89 -14.54
C MET A 116 12.96 22.06 -15.43
N ALA A 117 12.77 23.28 -14.93
CA ALA A 117 13.27 24.50 -15.55
C ALA A 117 13.81 25.46 -14.48
N THR A 118 15.04 25.92 -14.64
CA THR A 118 15.58 27.02 -13.82
C THR A 118 15.20 28.34 -14.47
N LEU A 119 14.33 29.10 -13.82
CA LEU A 119 13.83 30.39 -14.28
C LEU A 119 14.62 31.53 -13.63
N LEU A 120 15.05 32.51 -14.42
CA LEU A 120 15.69 33.73 -13.92
C LEU A 120 14.64 34.81 -13.64
N MET A 121 14.42 35.13 -12.38
CA MET A 121 13.50 36.19 -11.99
C MET A 121 14.10 37.58 -12.28
N PRO A 122 13.27 38.62 -12.50
CA PRO A 122 13.72 40.01 -12.70
C PRO A 122 14.63 40.56 -11.59
N ASN A 123 14.46 40.09 -10.36
CA ASN A 123 15.34 40.45 -9.24
C ASN A 123 16.67 39.66 -9.20
N GLY A 124 16.98 38.86 -10.22
CA GLY A 124 18.20 38.06 -10.33
C GLY A 124 18.16 36.72 -9.58
N LYS A 125 17.13 36.44 -8.78
CA LYS A 125 17.00 35.15 -8.09
C LYS A 125 16.64 34.04 -9.09
N LYS A 126 17.06 32.81 -8.76
CA LYS A 126 16.75 31.62 -9.57
C LYS A 126 15.65 30.81 -8.90
N VAL A 127 14.62 30.50 -9.68
CA VAL A 127 13.52 29.62 -9.28
C VAL A 127 13.64 28.32 -10.04
N GLU A 128 13.76 27.20 -9.33
CA GLU A 128 13.58 25.87 -9.90
C GLU A 128 12.07 25.58 -9.98
N PHE A 129 11.57 25.48 -11.21
CA PHE A 129 10.18 25.15 -11.50
C PHE A 129 10.07 23.68 -11.90
N PHE A 130 9.32 22.93 -11.10
CA PHE A 130 9.03 21.52 -11.34
C PHE A 130 7.61 21.36 -11.89
N ASN A 131 7.47 20.58 -12.95
CA ASN A 131 6.18 20.14 -13.47
C ASN A 131 6.18 18.61 -13.54
N THR A 132 5.19 17.95 -12.95
CA THR A 132 5.13 16.49 -12.88
C THR A 132 3.72 15.94 -13.16
N HIS A 133 3.68 14.68 -13.56
CA HIS A 133 2.45 13.88 -13.64
C HIS A 133 2.74 12.50 -13.05
N LEU A 134 2.15 12.18 -11.90
CA LEU A 134 2.35 10.89 -11.22
C LEU A 134 1.42 9.82 -11.78
N HIS A 135 1.70 8.56 -11.49
CA HIS A 135 0.86 7.43 -11.91
C HIS A 135 -0.56 7.55 -11.35
N ALA A 136 -1.59 7.18 -12.12
CA ALA A 136 -2.97 7.16 -11.64
C ALA A 136 -3.34 5.81 -11.03
N SER A 137 -4.35 5.78 -10.17
CA SER A 137 -4.92 4.53 -9.66
C SER A 137 -6.02 4.06 -10.62
N TYR A 138 -5.82 2.92 -11.28
CA TYR A 138 -6.78 2.38 -12.28
C TYR A 138 -7.82 1.42 -11.68
N GLU A 139 -7.72 1.11 -10.38
CA GLU A 139 -8.57 0.14 -9.68
C GLU A 139 -9.24 0.81 -8.47
N LYS A 140 -10.53 0.52 -8.24
CA LYS A 140 -11.36 1.21 -7.21
C LYS A 140 -11.11 0.75 -5.78
N GLU A 141 -10.56 -0.45 -5.58
CA GLU A 141 -10.50 -1.12 -4.27
C GLU A 141 -9.08 -1.49 -3.84
N LYS A 142 -8.11 -1.50 -4.78
CA LYS A 142 -6.69 -1.80 -4.51
C LYS A 142 -5.80 -0.98 -5.41
N ASP A 143 -5.02 -0.09 -4.84
CA ASP A 143 -4.07 0.68 -5.62
C ASP A 143 -2.80 -0.14 -5.91
N ARG A 144 -2.86 -0.99 -6.93
CA ARG A 144 -1.69 -1.76 -7.40
C ARG A 144 -0.53 -0.88 -7.90
N TYR A 145 -0.79 0.41 -8.10
CA TYR A 145 0.21 1.40 -8.49
C TYR A 145 0.67 2.25 -7.30
N LEU A 146 0.24 1.96 -6.07
CA LEU A 146 0.69 2.68 -4.87
C LEU A 146 2.22 2.67 -4.75
N CYS A 147 2.86 1.52 -4.96
CA CYS A 147 4.33 1.43 -4.99
C CYS A 147 4.95 2.33 -6.08
N HIS A 148 4.33 2.43 -7.26
CA HIS A 148 4.80 3.34 -8.31
C HIS A 148 4.69 4.78 -7.83
N LYS A 149 3.53 5.19 -7.32
CA LYS A 149 3.30 6.56 -6.84
C LYS A 149 4.24 6.93 -5.70
N ILE A 150 4.46 6.04 -4.73
CA ILE A 150 5.38 6.28 -3.60
C ILE A 150 6.82 6.43 -4.11
N SER A 151 7.27 5.54 -5.00
CA SER A 151 8.61 5.65 -5.61
C SER A 151 8.76 6.97 -6.36
N GLN A 152 7.75 7.37 -7.13
CA GLN A 152 7.74 8.62 -7.88
C GLN A 152 7.77 9.85 -6.95
N ALA A 153 6.97 9.84 -5.88
CA ALA A 153 6.96 10.88 -4.86
C ALA A 153 8.32 11.01 -4.17
N TRP A 154 8.96 9.89 -3.85
CA TRP A 154 10.29 9.87 -3.24
C TRP A 154 11.36 10.41 -4.19
N GLU A 155 11.30 10.03 -5.48
CA GLU A 155 12.23 10.51 -6.50
C GLU A 155 12.11 12.03 -6.70
N ILE A 156 10.90 12.59 -6.85
CA ILE A 156 10.74 14.04 -6.94
C ILE A 156 11.16 14.75 -5.64
N SER A 157 10.87 14.18 -4.46
CA SER A 157 11.31 14.73 -3.17
C SER A 157 12.83 14.87 -3.07
N LYS A 158 13.59 13.88 -3.58
CA LYS A 158 15.06 13.98 -3.67
C LYS A 158 15.54 15.11 -4.59
N LEU A 159 14.88 15.30 -5.74
CA LEU A 159 15.19 16.39 -6.67
C LEU A 159 14.93 17.76 -6.03
N ILE A 160 13.81 17.89 -5.32
CA ILE A 160 13.45 19.09 -4.55
C ILE A 160 14.53 19.38 -3.50
N SER A 161 14.91 18.39 -2.69
CA SER A 161 15.98 18.55 -1.68
C SER A 161 17.31 18.97 -2.30
N SER A 162 17.69 18.40 -3.45
CA SER A 162 18.91 18.79 -4.15
C SER A 162 18.86 20.22 -4.68
N ALA A 163 17.71 20.67 -5.19
CA ALA A 163 17.53 22.05 -5.65
C ALA A 163 17.57 23.03 -4.48
N PHE A 164 16.94 22.68 -3.36
CA PHE A 164 16.96 23.46 -2.12
C PHE A 164 18.38 23.61 -1.57
N ALA A 165 19.14 22.51 -1.49
CA ALA A 165 20.54 22.52 -1.04
C ALA A 165 21.45 23.35 -1.95
N SER A 166 21.06 23.56 -3.21
CA SER A 166 21.76 24.44 -4.16
C SER A 166 21.36 25.91 -4.04
N GLY A 167 20.56 26.27 -3.03
CA GLY A 167 20.11 27.64 -2.78
C GLY A 167 19.05 28.16 -3.76
N LYS A 168 18.37 27.28 -4.49
CA LYS A 168 17.32 27.66 -5.44
C LYS A 168 15.98 27.81 -4.74
N LEU A 169 15.19 28.79 -5.18
CA LEU A 169 13.78 28.93 -4.81
C LEU A 169 12.96 27.86 -5.53
N ILE A 170 11.90 27.35 -4.92
CA ILE A 170 11.17 26.19 -5.47
C ILE A 170 9.70 26.51 -5.70
N ILE A 171 9.21 26.17 -6.90
CA ILE A 171 7.79 26.09 -7.24
C ILE A 171 7.56 24.74 -7.92
N ILE A 172 6.58 23.97 -7.45
CA ILE A 172 6.24 22.65 -7.99
C ILE A 172 4.78 22.65 -8.38
N VAL A 173 4.49 22.19 -9.59
CA VAL A 173 3.11 22.03 -10.08
C VAL A 173 2.93 20.63 -10.66
N GLY A 174 1.70 20.17 -10.74
CA GLY A 174 1.43 18.89 -11.38
C GLY A 174 0.10 18.27 -11.02
N ASP A 175 -0.18 17.19 -11.72
CA ASP A 175 -1.18 16.19 -11.35
C ASP A 175 -0.47 15.08 -10.57
N PHE A 176 -0.72 15.02 -9.27
CA PHE A 176 -0.10 14.07 -8.37
C PHE A 176 -0.89 12.78 -8.22
N ASN A 177 -2.10 12.69 -8.80
CA ASN A 177 -2.96 11.51 -8.71
C ASN A 177 -3.12 11.00 -7.26
N SER A 178 -3.13 11.92 -6.31
CA SER A 178 -3.19 11.65 -4.89
C SER A 178 -3.87 12.78 -4.14
N THR A 179 -4.54 12.46 -3.02
CA THR A 179 -5.30 13.42 -2.20
C THR A 179 -4.43 14.05 -1.09
N PRO A 180 -4.84 15.17 -0.47
CA PRO A 180 -4.01 15.89 0.51
C PRO A 180 -3.62 15.10 1.78
N ASP A 181 -4.43 14.11 2.13
CA ASP A 181 -4.24 13.19 3.26
C ASP A 181 -3.30 12.01 2.94
N SER A 182 -3.01 11.78 1.66
CA SER A 182 -2.22 10.64 1.21
C SER A 182 -0.73 10.74 1.57
N ILE A 183 -0.08 9.58 1.68
CA ILE A 183 1.37 9.50 1.86
C ILE A 183 2.17 10.19 0.74
N ILE A 184 1.68 10.13 -0.50
CA ILE A 184 2.32 10.81 -1.65
C ILE A 184 2.46 12.31 -1.36
N PHE A 185 1.38 12.93 -0.90
CA PHE A 185 1.35 14.35 -0.56
C PHE A 185 2.33 14.67 0.57
N LYS A 186 2.34 13.85 1.64
CA LYS A 186 3.26 14.01 2.79
C LYS A 186 4.73 13.88 2.39
N ILE A 187 5.10 12.96 1.50
CA ILE A 187 6.49 12.78 1.04
C ILE A 187 7.01 14.02 0.29
N ILE A 188 6.15 14.68 -0.48
CA ILE A 188 6.51 15.88 -1.26
C ILE A 188 6.68 17.10 -0.36
N SER A 189 5.81 17.24 0.65
CA SER A 189 5.87 18.34 1.62
C SER A 189 6.82 18.09 2.81
N PHE A 190 7.41 16.89 2.92
CA PHE A 190 8.33 16.52 3.99
C PHE A 190 9.64 17.31 3.95
N ASN A 191 10.26 17.42 2.78
CA ASN A 191 11.59 18.02 2.70
C ASN A 191 11.44 19.53 2.48
N SER A 192 11.69 20.31 3.54
CA SER A 192 11.85 21.77 3.57
C SER A 192 10.58 22.60 3.83
N SER A 193 10.65 23.89 3.54
CA SER A 193 9.57 24.88 3.63
C SER A 193 8.54 24.77 2.49
N ILE A 194 8.51 23.63 1.78
CA ILE A 194 7.54 23.37 0.71
C ILE A 194 6.16 23.09 1.30
N SER A 195 5.18 23.90 0.92
CA SER A 195 3.78 23.71 1.31
C SER A 195 2.86 23.89 0.10
N ASP A 196 1.72 23.19 0.12
CA ASP A 196 0.66 23.41 -0.86
C ASP A 196 0.07 24.82 -0.67
N SER A 197 -0.04 25.54 -1.78
CA SER A 197 -0.49 26.93 -1.78
C SER A 197 -1.91 27.12 -1.25
N TRP A 198 -2.81 26.16 -1.44
CA TRP A 198 -4.17 26.26 -0.90
C TRP A 198 -4.22 25.92 0.57
N SER A 199 -3.53 24.86 1.02
CA SER A 199 -3.54 24.44 2.43
C SER A 199 -3.11 25.58 3.36
N ILE A 200 -2.12 26.38 2.95
CA ILE A 200 -1.66 27.55 3.73
C ILE A 200 -2.51 28.81 3.56
N ASN A 201 -3.38 28.84 2.55
CA ASN A 201 -4.31 29.95 2.28
C ASN A 201 -5.73 29.64 2.78
N LEU A 202 -5.92 28.50 3.44
CA LEU A 202 -7.20 28.10 4.03
C LEU A 202 -7.37 28.76 5.40
N ASP A 203 -8.21 29.79 5.47
CA ASP A 203 -8.77 30.23 6.75
C ASP A 203 -9.69 29.11 7.27
N GLN A 204 -9.52 28.62 8.50
CA GLN A 204 -10.33 27.50 9.02
C GLN A 204 -11.63 27.98 9.71
N ASP A 205 -11.68 29.23 10.19
CA ASP A 205 -12.71 29.73 11.10
C ASP A 205 -13.96 30.27 10.38
N GLN A 206 -13.85 30.65 9.10
CA GLN A 206 -14.98 31.09 8.28
C GLN A 206 -15.90 29.97 7.77
N TYR A 207 -15.58 28.69 7.99
CA TYR A 207 -16.01 27.60 7.09
C TYR A 207 -17.14 26.70 7.62
N LEU A 208 -17.52 26.84 8.89
CA LEU A 208 -18.55 26.01 9.54
C LEU A 208 -19.94 26.68 9.63
N LYS A 209 -20.12 27.92 9.13
CA LYS A 209 -21.29 28.73 9.50
C LYS A 209 -22.54 28.58 8.62
N LYS A 210 -22.49 28.00 7.41
CA LYS A 210 -23.67 27.79 6.54
C LYS A 210 -23.55 26.59 5.58
N PRO A 211 -24.66 25.88 5.26
CA PRO A 211 -24.67 24.87 4.20
C PRO A 211 -24.38 25.52 2.84
N LEU A 212 -23.40 24.97 2.11
CA LEU A 212 -22.96 25.44 0.80
C LEU A 212 -23.52 24.54 -0.32
N SER A 213 -23.72 25.09 -1.53
CA SER A 213 -24.06 24.29 -2.71
C SER A 213 -22.87 23.43 -3.15
N LYS A 214 -23.11 22.38 -3.95
CA LYS A 214 -22.06 21.45 -4.42
C LYS A 214 -20.99 22.18 -5.25
N GLU A 215 -21.41 23.13 -6.08
CA GLU A 215 -20.55 23.99 -6.91
C GLU A 215 -19.60 24.80 -6.01
N LYS A 216 -20.15 25.43 -4.97
CA LYS A 216 -19.37 26.22 -4.01
C LYS A 216 -18.41 25.36 -3.20
N ILE A 217 -18.76 24.11 -2.90
CA ILE A 217 -17.85 23.17 -2.23
C ILE A 217 -16.66 22.84 -3.14
N VAL A 218 -16.91 22.53 -4.42
CA VAL A 218 -15.86 22.24 -5.41
C VAL A 218 -14.89 23.41 -5.52
N GLU A 219 -15.40 24.64 -5.68
CA GLU A 219 -14.58 25.84 -5.76
C GLU A 219 -13.80 26.10 -4.46
N LYS A 220 -14.48 26.04 -3.31
CA LYS A 220 -13.90 26.38 -2.01
C LYS A 220 -12.81 25.38 -1.57
N LEU A 221 -13.05 24.09 -1.81
CA LEU A 221 -12.08 23.03 -1.52
C LEU A 221 -11.05 22.80 -2.64
N CYS A 222 -11.16 23.57 -3.73
CA CYS A 222 -10.31 23.42 -4.92
C CYS A 222 -10.27 21.96 -5.41
N LEU A 223 -11.43 21.32 -5.52
CA LEU A 223 -11.54 19.95 -6.03
C LEU A 223 -11.37 19.96 -7.55
N THR A 224 -10.25 19.43 -8.02
CA THR A 224 -9.82 19.52 -9.42
C THR A 224 -10.39 18.42 -10.31
N CYS A 225 -10.72 17.25 -9.76
CA CYS A 225 -11.17 16.09 -10.54
C CYS A 225 -12.43 15.46 -9.95
N ASP A 226 -13.09 14.62 -10.75
CA ASP A 226 -14.29 13.86 -10.36
C ASP A 226 -15.41 14.73 -9.78
N SER A 227 -15.50 15.98 -10.22
CA SER A 227 -16.46 16.96 -9.75
C SER A 227 -17.84 16.83 -10.43
N PRO A 228 -18.95 17.10 -9.71
CA PRO A 228 -20.29 17.09 -10.29
C PRO A 228 -20.51 18.15 -11.38
N ILE A 229 -19.71 19.22 -11.36
CA ILE A 229 -19.80 20.33 -12.34
C ILE A 229 -18.88 20.13 -13.56
N ASN A 230 -17.99 19.13 -13.52
CA ASN A 230 -17.18 18.78 -14.69
C ASN A 230 -18.01 17.88 -15.64
N THR A 231 -18.22 18.34 -16.87
CA THR A 231 -19.06 17.64 -17.86
C THR A 231 -18.61 16.20 -18.16
N TRP A 232 -17.31 15.90 -18.02
CA TRP A 232 -16.75 14.55 -18.23
C TRP A 232 -17.11 13.56 -17.12
N ARG A 233 -17.62 14.05 -15.98
CA ARG A 233 -18.01 13.25 -14.82
C ARG A 233 -19.47 13.49 -14.41
N MET A 234 -20.08 14.57 -14.88
CA MET A 234 -21.46 14.98 -14.58
C MET A 234 -22.50 13.87 -14.84
N LYS A 235 -22.41 13.13 -15.96
CA LYS A 235 -23.34 12.03 -16.25
C LYS A 235 -23.29 10.93 -15.19
N LYS A 236 -22.09 10.61 -14.69
CA LYS A 236 -21.89 9.60 -13.66
C LYS A 236 -22.45 10.06 -12.31
N TRP A 237 -22.20 11.33 -11.96
CA TRP A 237 -22.79 11.98 -10.79
C TRP A 237 -24.32 12.03 -10.81
N LYS A 238 -24.93 12.31 -11.97
CA LYS A 238 -26.39 12.27 -12.13
C LYS A 238 -26.97 10.87 -11.94
N LYS A 239 -26.22 9.84 -12.34
CA LYS A 239 -26.68 8.44 -12.29
C LYS A 239 -26.42 7.78 -10.93
N TYR A 240 -25.30 8.10 -10.27
CA TYR A 240 -24.83 7.48 -9.02
C TYR A 240 -24.12 8.52 -8.12
N PRO A 241 -24.86 9.51 -7.57
CA PRO A 241 -24.26 10.57 -6.75
C PRO A 241 -23.56 10.03 -5.50
N GLU A 242 -24.01 8.92 -4.94
CA GLU A 242 -23.45 8.24 -3.77
C GLU A 242 -22.13 7.51 -4.05
N LYS A 243 -21.78 7.27 -5.32
CA LYS A 243 -20.57 6.55 -5.75
C LYS A 243 -19.50 7.45 -6.35
N CYS A 244 -19.71 8.75 -6.30
CA CYS A 244 -18.79 9.72 -6.85
C CYS A 244 -18.31 10.63 -5.72
N GLU A 245 -17.01 10.87 -5.69
CA GLU A 245 -16.38 11.75 -4.73
C GLU A 245 -15.47 12.68 -5.53
N ALA A 246 -15.67 13.97 -5.37
CA ALA A 246 -14.85 14.98 -6.02
C ALA A 246 -13.52 15.06 -5.28
N LYS A 247 -12.42 15.08 -6.03
CA LYS A 247 -11.07 14.96 -5.48
C LYS A 247 -10.24 16.14 -5.88
N ARG A 248 -9.26 16.45 -5.04
CA ARG A 248 -8.16 17.32 -5.41
C ARG A 248 -6.93 16.46 -5.66
N LEU A 249 -6.45 16.48 -6.90
CA LEU A 249 -5.31 15.68 -7.36
C LEU A 249 -4.19 16.56 -7.92
N ASP A 250 -4.51 17.80 -8.28
CA ASP A 250 -3.56 18.77 -8.80
C ASP A 250 -3.15 19.74 -7.70
N TYR A 251 -1.90 20.21 -7.77
CA TYR A 251 -1.31 21.05 -6.73
C TYR A 251 -0.36 22.10 -7.30
N ILE A 252 -0.22 23.19 -6.54
CA ILE A 252 0.87 24.16 -6.67
C ILE A 252 1.54 24.25 -5.30
N PHE A 253 2.70 23.60 -5.16
CA PHE A 253 3.53 23.72 -3.97
C PHE A 253 4.56 24.83 -4.15
N ILE A 254 4.83 25.54 -3.05
CA ILE A 254 5.78 26.65 -3.04
C ILE A 254 6.70 26.58 -1.82
N ASP A 255 7.89 27.13 -1.98
CA ASP A 255 8.78 27.41 -0.87
C ASP A 255 8.27 28.61 -0.03
N THR A 256 7.64 28.32 1.10
CA THR A 256 7.06 29.32 2.01
C THR A 256 8.09 30.18 2.73
N SER A 257 9.37 29.80 2.72
CA SER A 257 10.45 30.67 3.21
C SER A 257 10.60 31.92 2.34
N TRP A 258 10.13 31.88 1.09
CA TRP A 258 10.31 32.97 0.13
C TRP A 258 9.04 33.43 -0.56
N PHE A 259 8.00 32.61 -0.59
CA PHE A 259 6.74 32.93 -1.26
C PHE A 259 5.58 33.05 -0.26
N LYS A 260 4.80 34.12 -0.40
CA LYS A 260 3.50 34.26 0.26
C LYS A 260 2.38 34.05 -0.74
N VAL A 261 1.37 33.27 -0.36
CA VAL A 261 0.16 33.11 -1.19
C VAL A 261 -0.74 34.32 -1.00
N LYS A 262 -1.28 34.84 -2.10
CA LYS A 262 -2.30 35.90 -2.12
C LYS A 262 -3.68 35.35 -2.39
N TYR A 263 -3.78 34.40 -3.32
CA TYR A 263 -4.98 33.60 -3.52
C TYR A 263 -4.62 32.30 -4.23
N VAL A 264 -5.52 31.33 -4.09
CA VAL A 264 -5.60 30.13 -4.92
C VAL A 264 -7.05 29.93 -5.31
N LYS A 265 -7.30 29.59 -6.57
CA LYS A 265 -8.65 29.27 -7.07
C LYS A 265 -8.59 28.23 -8.18
N LEU A 266 -9.73 27.58 -8.44
CA LEU A 266 -9.90 26.78 -9.63
C LEU A 266 -9.90 27.67 -10.89
N ALA A 267 -9.39 27.11 -11.97
CA ALA A 267 -9.41 27.68 -13.31
C ALA A 267 -10.01 26.66 -14.29
N PHE A 268 -10.49 27.13 -15.45
CA PHE A 268 -11.10 26.28 -16.49
C PHE A 268 -12.34 25.50 -16.01
N THR A 269 -13.13 26.08 -15.11
CA THR A 269 -14.36 25.48 -14.59
C THR A 269 -15.54 25.67 -15.55
N GLU A 270 -15.44 26.65 -16.44
CA GLU A 270 -16.43 26.95 -17.45
C GLU A 270 -16.45 25.91 -18.59
N THR A 271 -17.60 25.79 -19.26
CA THR A 271 -17.73 24.94 -20.46
C THR A 271 -17.29 25.69 -21.71
N ILE A 272 -16.76 24.97 -22.69
CA ILE A 272 -16.49 25.49 -24.03
C ILE A 272 -17.83 25.57 -24.77
N PRO A 273 -18.36 26.76 -25.08
CA PRO A 273 -19.73 26.89 -25.58
C PRO A 273 -19.97 26.16 -26.90
N SER A 274 -18.96 26.11 -27.78
CA SER A 274 -19.07 25.45 -29.09
C SER A 274 -19.01 23.91 -29.03
N LEU A 275 -18.59 23.33 -27.90
CA LEU A 275 -18.45 21.88 -27.73
C LEU A 275 -19.36 21.31 -26.63
N ASP A 276 -19.98 22.18 -25.83
CA ASP A 276 -20.77 21.82 -24.65
C ASP A 276 -20.03 20.85 -23.69
N CYS A 277 -18.74 21.10 -23.49
CA CYS A 277 -17.90 20.29 -22.63
C CYS A 277 -16.86 21.13 -21.87
N SER A 278 -16.34 20.58 -20.78
CA SER A 278 -15.26 21.16 -19.97
C SER A 278 -13.94 21.07 -20.74
N TYR A 279 -13.01 21.99 -20.46
CA TYR A 279 -11.72 22.06 -21.14
C TYR A 279 -10.88 20.79 -20.95
N SER A 280 -10.95 20.18 -19.77
CA SER A 280 -10.30 18.92 -19.43
C SER A 280 -11.15 18.15 -18.42
N ASP A 281 -10.83 16.89 -18.16
CA ASP A 281 -11.46 16.12 -17.08
C ASP A 281 -10.92 16.52 -15.69
N HIS A 282 -9.88 17.34 -15.66
CA HIS A 282 -9.43 18.12 -14.51
C HIS A 282 -9.74 19.61 -14.69
N PHE A 283 -9.96 20.32 -13.58
CA PHE A 283 -9.89 21.77 -13.50
C PHE A 283 -8.45 22.20 -13.17
N GLY A 284 -8.06 23.38 -13.65
CA GLY A 284 -6.74 23.94 -13.36
C GLY A 284 -6.69 24.60 -11.98
N ILE A 285 -5.47 24.84 -11.49
CA ILE A 285 -5.23 25.65 -10.30
C ILE A 285 -4.52 26.93 -10.72
N ASP A 286 -5.09 28.07 -10.33
CA ASP A 286 -4.55 29.42 -10.52
C ASP A 286 -4.18 30.02 -9.17
N ALA A 287 -2.88 30.23 -8.96
CA ALA A 287 -2.33 30.79 -7.74
C ALA A 287 -1.59 32.10 -8.02
N LEU A 288 -1.86 33.12 -7.21
CA LEU A 288 -1.04 34.33 -7.15
C LEU A 288 -0.16 34.26 -5.92
N ILE A 289 1.14 34.25 -6.12
CA ILE A 289 2.14 34.23 -5.07
C ILE A 289 3.00 35.48 -5.11
N GLU A 290 3.57 35.86 -3.98
CA GLU A 290 4.41 37.05 -3.82
C GLU A 290 5.78 36.62 -3.34
N LEU A 291 6.82 36.93 -4.12
CA LEU A 291 8.21 36.73 -3.76
C LEU A 291 8.67 37.79 -2.76
N MET A 292 9.13 37.32 -1.61
CA MET A 292 9.62 38.15 -0.51
C MET A 292 11.07 38.60 -0.74
N ASN A 293 11.41 39.77 -0.19
CA ASN A 293 12.76 40.31 -0.28
C ASN A 293 13.76 39.50 0.56
N ASN A 294 13.35 39.10 1.78
CA ASN A 294 14.14 38.29 2.72
C ASN A 294 13.46 36.96 3.00
N SER A 295 14.26 35.92 3.30
CA SER A 295 13.74 34.63 3.73
C SER A 295 13.09 34.73 5.11
N ILE A 296 11.95 34.08 5.29
CA ILE A 296 11.39 33.84 6.62
C ILE A 296 12.10 32.61 7.20
N ASN A 297 12.59 32.70 8.44
CA ASN A 297 13.04 31.53 9.19
C ASN A 297 11.84 30.63 9.44
N SER A 298 11.64 29.64 8.57
CA SER A 298 10.73 28.53 8.83
C SER A 298 11.58 27.33 9.22
N SER A 299 11.24 26.69 10.34
CA SER A 299 11.81 25.40 10.68
C SER A 299 11.37 24.40 9.60
N PRO A 300 12.29 23.60 9.02
CA PRO A 300 11.88 22.57 8.07
C PRO A 300 10.86 21.66 8.75
N ASN A 301 9.75 21.37 8.06
CA ASN A 301 8.86 20.30 8.49
C ASN A 301 9.71 19.03 8.56
N LYS A 302 9.77 18.40 9.73
CA LYS A 302 10.38 17.08 9.89
C LYS A 302 9.24 16.09 10.07
N LEU A 303 9.23 15.00 9.29
CA LEU A 303 8.48 13.79 9.61
C LEU A 303 8.75 13.49 11.08
N LYS A 304 7.68 13.45 11.85
CA LYS A 304 7.75 12.98 13.23
C LYS A 304 7.87 11.47 13.22
N ILE A 305 8.27 10.89 14.34
CA ILE A 305 8.30 9.43 14.51
C ILE A 305 6.89 8.89 14.23
N GLU A 306 5.85 9.57 14.71
CA GLU A 306 4.46 9.21 14.44
C GLU A 306 4.11 9.18 12.94
N ASP A 307 4.69 10.07 12.11
CA ASP A 307 4.45 10.05 10.66
C ASP A 307 5.18 8.88 9.98
N LEU A 308 6.39 8.54 10.45
CA LEU A 308 7.13 7.36 10.01
C LEU A 308 6.45 6.07 10.48
N GLU A 309 5.83 6.07 11.64
CA GLU A 309 5.01 4.98 12.16
C GLU A 309 3.74 4.83 11.33
N ILE A 310 3.05 5.91 10.93
CA ILE A 310 1.91 5.84 10.01
C ILE A 310 2.35 5.32 8.63
N ILE A 311 3.50 5.76 8.12
CA ILE A 311 4.08 5.23 6.87
C ILE A 311 4.35 3.75 7.02
N GLN A 312 5.04 3.36 8.08
CA GLN A 312 5.38 1.99 8.37
C GLN A 312 4.12 1.16 8.61
N GLN A 313 3.07 1.70 9.22
CA GLN A 313 1.78 1.05 9.47
C GLN A 313 0.96 0.91 8.18
N GLU A 314 0.95 1.90 7.28
CA GLU A 314 0.37 1.79 5.94
C GLU A 314 1.07 0.72 5.09
N PHE A 315 2.39 0.54 5.26
CA PHE A 315 3.15 -0.56 4.66
C PHE A 315 2.93 -1.91 5.39
N SER A 316 2.89 -1.91 6.72
CA SER A 316 2.72 -3.08 7.61
C SER A 316 1.32 -3.66 7.57
N ASN A 317 0.31 -2.86 7.19
CA ASN A 317 -1.02 -3.35 6.84
C ASN A 317 -0.99 -4.37 5.69
N TYR A 318 0.12 -4.43 4.94
CA TYR A 318 0.30 -5.35 3.83
C TYR A 318 1.54 -6.24 3.96
N ILE A 319 2.63 -5.80 4.60
CA ILE A 319 3.92 -6.51 4.65
C ILE A 319 4.69 -6.20 5.94
N ASN A 320 5.04 -7.22 6.74
CA ASN A 320 5.85 -7.10 7.95
C ASN A 320 7.29 -7.58 7.72
N GLN A 321 8.28 -6.91 8.30
CA GLN A 321 9.68 -7.36 8.26
C GLN A 321 9.94 -8.39 9.37
N LEU A 322 10.60 -9.49 9.02
CA LEU A 322 11.09 -10.52 9.94
C LEU A 322 12.51 -10.19 10.42
N ASN A 323 12.96 -10.83 11.51
CA ASN A 323 14.30 -10.61 12.08
C ASN A 323 15.49 -11.10 11.21
N ASN A 324 15.20 -11.65 10.03
CA ASN A 324 16.17 -12.07 9.03
C ASN A 324 16.06 -11.24 7.73
N ASP A 325 15.49 -10.04 7.80
CA ASP A 325 15.27 -9.10 6.70
C ASP A 325 14.35 -9.61 5.56
N THR A 326 13.68 -10.73 5.79
CA THR A 326 12.62 -11.21 4.89
C THR A 326 11.31 -10.50 5.21
N TYR A 327 10.45 -10.33 4.21
CA TYR A 327 9.17 -9.66 4.35
C TYR A 327 8.01 -10.67 4.25
N ILE A 328 7.14 -10.70 5.26
CA ILE A 328 5.94 -11.56 5.31
C ILE A 328 4.68 -10.72 5.05
N PRO A 329 3.86 -11.04 4.03
CA PRO A 329 2.60 -10.34 3.84
C PRO A 329 1.66 -10.57 5.02
N ALA A 330 1.09 -9.47 5.53
CA ALA A 330 0.38 -9.44 6.80
C ALA A 330 -0.93 -10.25 6.76
N LEU A 331 -1.57 -10.33 5.60
CA LEU A 331 -2.74 -11.17 5.36
C LEU A 331 -2.40 -12.31 4.39
N GLY A 332 -2.51 -13.54 4.88
CA GLY A 332 -2.33 -14.75 4.09
C GLY A 332 -3.60 -15.61 4.00
N LEU A 333 -3.56 -16.64 3.16
CA LEU A 333 -4.62 -17.64 3.07
C LEU A 333 -4.20 -18.92 3.81
N GLY A 334 -4.99 -19.34 4.79
CA GLY A 334 -4.85 -20.66 5.41
C GLY A 334 -5.49 -21.76 4.57
N THR A 335 -4.85 -22.94 4.48
CA THR A 335 -5.37 -24.08 3.68
C THR A 335 -5.83 -25.26 4.52
N TRP A 336 -5.96 -25.10 5.84
CA TRP A 336 -6.39 -26.17 6.74
C TRP A 336 -7.76 -26.76 6.36
N GLN A 337 -7.89 -28.09 6.39
CA GLN A 337 -9.10 -28.86 6.05
C GLN A 337 -9.62 -28.71 4.61
N SER A 338 -8.90 -28.04 3.71
CA SER A 338 -9.28 -28.01 2.29
C SER A 338 -8.81 -29.28 1.59
N LYS A 339 -9.69 -29.90 0.80
CA LYS A 339 -9.29 -30.98 -0.12
C LYS A 339 -8.30 -30.46 -1.17
N PRO A 340 -7.49 -31.31 -1.83
CA PRO A 340 -6.47 -30.84 -2.79
C PRO A 340 -7.03 -29.96 -3.91
N ASP A 341 -8.16 -30.33 -4.51
CA ASP A 341 -8.85 -29.57 -5.56
C ASP A 341 -9.42 -28.23 -5.04
N GLU A 342 -10.02 -28.25 -3.85
CA GLU A 342 -10.49 -27.03 -3.18
C GLU A 342 -9.33 -26.09 -2.83
N ALA A 343 -8.20 -26.64 -2.38
CA ALA A 343 -6.99 -25.88 -2.06
C ALA A 343 -6.39 -25.25 -3.32
N ALA A 344 -6.32 -25.99 -4.44
CA ALA A 344 -5.85 -25.46 -5.72
C ALA A 344 -6.69 -24.26 -6.17
N LEU A 345 -8.01 -24.40 -6.16
CA LEU A 345 -8.92 -23.33 -6.56
C LEU A 345 -8.85 -22.13 -5.60
N ALA A 346 -8.85 -22.38 -4.28
CA ALA A 346 -8.79 -21.31 -3.29
C ALA A 346 -7.48 -20.51 -3.36
N VAL A 347 -6.34 -21.19 -3.53
CA VAL A 347 -5.02 -20.56 -3.69
C VAL A 347 -4.96 -19.75 -4.99
N GLU A 348 -5.42 -20.32 -6.11
CA GLU A 348 -5.48 -19.61 -7.39
C GLU A 348 -6.30 -18.32 -7.28
N ILE A 349 -7.49 -18.40 -6.70
CA ILE A 349 -8.39 -17.25 -6.50
C ILE A 349 -7.76 -16.24 -5.56
N ALA A 350 -7.17 -16.67 -4.45
CA ALA A 350 -6.53 -15.76 -3.51
C ALA A 350 -5.38 -14.99 -4.17
N LEU A 351 -4.48 -15.67 -4.88
CA LEU A 351 -3.35 -15.04 -5.56
C LEU A 351 -3.80 -14.05 -6.66
N LYS A 352 -4.83 -14.42 -7.45
CA LYS A 352 -5.45 -13.52 -8.44
C LYS A 352 -6.17 -12.33 -7.80
N ALA A 353 -6.79 -12.53 -6.64
CA ALA A 353 -7.43 -11.47 -5.86
C ALA A 353 -6.40 -10.53 -5.20
N GLY A 354 -5.13 -10.94 -5.08
CA GLY A 354 -4.03 -10.12 -4.60
C GLY A 354 -3.41 -10.56 -3.27
N TYR A 355 -3.74 -11.75 -2.76
CA TYR A 355 -2.91 -12.37 -1.73
C TYR A 355 -1.50 -12.60 -2.25
N ARG A 356 -0.53 -12.54 -1.34
CA ARG A 356 0.87 -12.93 -1.59
C ARG A 356 1.43 -13.82 -0.50
N HIS A 357 0.64 -14.22 0.49
CA HIS A 357 1.05 -15.16 1.54
C HIS A 357 0.11 -16.36 1.56
N ILE A 358 0.66 -17.56 1.39
CA ILE A 358 -0.06 -18.83 1.49
C ILE A 358 0.48 -19.61 2.69
N GLY A 359 -0.36 -19.79 3.70
CA GLY A 359 -0.05 -20.53 4.92
C GLY A 359 -0.58 -21.96 4.83
N ILE A 360 0.31 -22.93 4.73
CA ILE A 360 -0.05 -24.35 4.71
C ILE A 360 -0.13 -24.84 6.15
N ILE A 361 -1.28 -25.38 6.53
CA ILE A 361 -1.51 -25.99 7.85
C ILE A 361 -1.71 -27.49 7.65
N ARG A 362 -0.75 -28.29 8.13
CA ARG A 362 -0.86 -29.75 8.16
C ARG A 362 -1.84 -30.15 9.27
N ASN A 363 -2.68 -31.15 9.02
CA ASN A 363 -3.66 -31.61 10.01
C ASN A 363 -2.96 -32.35 11.17
N SER A 364 -3.48 -32.16 12.38
CA SER A 364 -3.08 -32.85 13.60
C SER A 364 -4.25 -33.52 14.34
N ASP A 365 -5.40 -33.76 13.71
CA ASP A 365 -6.55 -34.30 14.46
C ASP A 365 -7.55 -35.19 13.68
N THR A 366 -7.23 -35.67 12.46
CA THR A 366 -8.05 -36.72 11.83
C THR A 366 -7.24 -37.68 10.97
N ALA A 367 -7.68 -38.93 10.91
CA ALA A 367 -7.13 -40.06 10.15
C ALA A 367 -7.20 -39.89 8.61
N PHE A 368 -7.31 -38.68 8.09
CA PHE A 368 -7.33 -38.38 6.66
C PHE A 368 -6.16 -37.48 6.30
N MET A 369 -5.22 -38.07 5.56
CA MET A 369 -4.16 -37.37 4.82
C MET A 369 -4.74 -36.19 4.05
N TYR A 370 -4.39 -34.97 4.42
CA TYR A 370 -4.55 -33.84 3.51
C TYR A 370 -3.18 -33.39 3.03
N LEU A 371 -2.70 -34.18 2.08
CA LEU A 371 -1.68 -33.90 1.06
C LEU A 371 -2.09 -32.72 0.17
N ASN A 372 -2.66 -31.65 0.73
CA ASN A 372 -3.11 -30.53 -0.08
C ASN A 372 -1.97 -29.62 -0.53
N GLU A 373 -0.73 -29.94 -0.14
CA GLU A 373 0.49 -29.35 -0.69
C GLU A 373 0.53 -29.49 -2.22
N GLU A 374 0.07 -30.62 -2.79
CA GLU A 374 -0.06 -30.76 -4.24
C GLU A 374 -1.07 -29.76 -4.82
N GLY A 375 -2.23 -29.63 -4.18
CA GLY A 375 -3.24 -28.64 -4.52
C GLY A 375 -2.72 -27.21 -4.42
N VAL A 376 -2.00 -26.87 -3.35
CA VAL A 376 -1.37 -25.56 -3.14
C VAL A 376 -0.37 -25.27 -4.27
N GLY A 377 0.50 -26.22 -4.58
CA GLY A 377 1.44 -26.11 -5.70
C GLY A 377 0.72 -25.88 -7.03
N GLN A 378 -0.36 -26.64 -7.27
CA GLN A 378 -1.18 -26.47 -8.47
C GLN A 378 -1.86 -25.09 -8.52
N GLY A 379 -2.43 -24.61 -7.41
CA GLY A 379 -3.03 -23.29 -7.33
C GLY A 379 -2.02 -22.16 -7.54
N ILE A 380 -0.79 -22.30 -7.03
CA ILE A 380 0.32 -21.39 -7.31
C ILE A 380 0.62 -21.35 -8.81
N ARG A 381 0.80 -22.50 -9.46
CA ARG A 381 1.05 -22.58 -10.91
C ARG A 381 -0.12 -21.98 -11.72
N ASN A 382 -1.36 -22.35 -11.39
CA ASN A 382 -2.57 -21.85 -12.06
C ASN A 382 -2.77 -20.34 -11.93
N SER A 383 -2.26 -19.73 -10.86
CA SER A 383 -2.38 -18.30 -10.64
C SER A 383 -1.64 -17.48 -11.70
N GLY A 384 -0.59 -18.04 -12.31
CA GLY A 384 0.31 -17.35 -13.23
C GLY A 384 1.19 -16.28 -12.56
N ILE A 385 1.18 -16.18 -11.23
CA ILE A 385 2.02 -15.23 -10.47
C ILE A 385 3.43 -15.81 -10.30
N PRO A 386 4.50 -15.04 -10.56
CA PRO A 386 5.88 -15.50 -10.35
C PRO A 386 6.13 -16.02 -8.93
N ARG A 387 6.82 -17.16 -8.80
CA ARG A 387 7.09 -17.81 -7.49
C ARG A 387 7.77 -16.86 -6.49
N ASN A 388 8.66 -16.00 -6.95
CA ASN A 388 9.39 -15.03 -6.12
C ASN A 388 8.51 -13.86 -5.61
N GLU A 389 7.27 -13.72 -6.09
CA GLU A 389 6.30 -12.78 -5.51
C GLU A 389 5.47 -13.41 -4.38
N ILE A 390 5.47 -14.74 -4.24
CA ILE A 390 4.58 -15.47 -3.32
C ILE A 390 5.36 -15.92 -2.10
N PHE A 391 4.89 -15.57 -0.91
CA PHE A 391 5.39 -16.07 0.36
C PHE A 391 4.67 -17.38 0.73
N VAL A 392 5.39 -18.49 0.72
CA VAL A 392 4.86 -19.83 1.06
C VAL A 392 5.39 -20.28 2.41
N THR A 393 4.47 -20.61 3.33
CA THR A 393 4.79 -21.19 4.63
C THR A 393 4.36 -22.65 4.67
N THR A 394 5.26 -23.57 5.03
CA THR A 394 4.92 -24.97 5.38
C THR A 394 5.55 -25.39 6.72
N LYS A 395 5.27 -26.62 7.18
CA LYS A 395 5.61 -27.06 8.54
C LYS A 395 6.08 -28.51 8.59
N VAL A 396 6.97 -28.83 9.53
CA VAL A 396 7.35 -30.22 9.87
C VAL A 396 6.27 -30.86 10.74
N ALA A 397 5.96 -32.15 10.52
CA ALA A 397 5.05 -32.90 11.38
C ALA A 397 5.79 -33.47 12.61
N CYS A 398 5.08 -33.76 13.70
CA CYS A 398 5.63 -34.26 14.96
C CYS A 398 6.49 -35.53 14.80
N THR A 399 6.12 -36.43 13.89
CA THR A 399 6.82 -37.69 13.56
C THR A 399 8.06 -37.52 12.67
N PHE A 400 8.41 -36.28 12.32
CA PHE A 400 9.59 -35.91 11.52
C PHE A 400 10.57 -35.01 12.28
N HIS A 401 10.44 -34.88 13.60
CA HIS A 401 11.31 -34.03 14.41
C HIS A 401 12.80 -34.40 14.33
N SER A 402 13.12 -35.68 14.14
CA SER A 402 14.49 -36.15 13.90
C SER A 402 14.88 -36.19 12.41
N ARG A 403 13.98 -35.83 11.48
CA ARG A 403 14.12 -35.97 10.02
C ARG A 403 13.53 -34.76 9.27
N VAL A 404 13.84 -33.56 9.74
CA VAL A 404 13.18 -32.31 9.29
C VAL A 404 13.44 -32.01 7.80
N GLU A 405 14.64 -32.31 7.29
CA GLU A 405 14.98 -32.09 5.88
C GLU A 405 14.21 -33.05 4.95
N GLU A 406 14.08 -34.32 5.35
CA GLU A 406 13.28 -35.30 4.60
C GLU A 406 11.82 -34.83 4.47
N CYS A 407 11.26 -34.31 5.57
CA CYS A 407 9.90 -33.76 5.56
C CYS A 407 9.77 -32.55 4.63
N LEU A 408 10.77 -31.67 4.62
CA LEU A 408 10.81 -30.50 3.75
C LEU A 408 10.89 -30.91 2.28
N ASP A 409 11.76 -31.87 1.94
CA ASP A 409 11.91 -32.38 0.57
C ASP A 409 10.61 -33.00 0.06
N GLN A 410 9.90 -33.75 0.92
CA GLN A 410 8.57 -34.25 0.58
C GLN A 410 7.56 -33.13 0.31
N SER A 411 7.57 -32.06 1.11
CA SER A 411 6.71 -30.89 0.90
C SER A 411 7.01 -30.18 -0.43
N LEU A 412 8.29 -29.93 -0.70
CA LEU A 412 8.76 -29.28 -1.93
C LEU A 412 8.39 -30.08 -3.17
N ASN A 413 8.60 -31.40 -3.14
CA ASN A 413 8.23 -32.30 -4.24
C ASN A 413 6.72 -32.29 -4.51
N LYS A 414 5.88 -32.35 -3.46
CA LYS A 414 4.41 -32.29 -3.62
C LYS A 414 3.96 -30.97 -4.23
N MET A 415 4.50 -29.85 -3.73
CA MET A 415 4.17 -28.53 -4.28
C MET A 415 4.80 -28.28 -5.66
N GLN A 416 5.83 -29.04 -6.04
CA GLN A 416 6.75 -28.77 -7.16
C GLN A 416 7.36 -27.37 -7.05
N LEU A 417 8.00 -27.10 -5.90
CA LEU A 417 8.70 -25.85 -5.61
C LEU A 417 10.15 -26.16 -5.25
N ASP A 418 11.07 -25.25 -5.59
CA ASP A 418 12.49 -25.39 -5.22
C ASP A 418 12.78 -24.93 -3.78
N TYR A 419 11.94 -24.05 -3.24
CA TYR A 419 12.08 -23.51 -1.89
C TYR A 419 10.73 -23.09 -1.27
N VAL A 420 10.72 -22.93 0.05
CA VAL A 420 9.67 -22.22 0.80
C VAL A 420 10.23 -20.98 1.48
N ASP A 421 9.39 -19.97 1.68
CA ASP A 421 9.80 -18.71 2.31
C ASP A 421 9.93 -18.87 3.82
N LEU A 422 9.06 -19.70 4.42
CA LEU A 422 9.07 -19.99 5.85
C LEU A 422 8.81 -21.48 6.12
N TYR A 423 9.68 -22.11 6.92
CA TYR A 423 9.47 -23.47 7.41
C TYR A 423 9.33 -23.48 8.94
N LEU A 424 8.25 -24.08 9.43
CA LEU A 424 7.89 -24.03 10.86
C LEU A 424 7.96 -25.39 11.55
N MET A 425 8.43 -25.40 12.81
CA MET A 425 8.18 -26.50 13.72
C MET A 425 6.71 -26.48 14.15
N HIS A 426 5.88 -27.44 13.73
CA HIS A 426 4.43 -27.32 13.88
C HIS A 426 3.96 -27.38 15.34
N TRP A 427 4.57 -28.25 16.16
CA TRP A 427 4.31 -28.36 17.59
C TRP A 427 5.63 -28.69 18.30
N PRO A 428 5.86 -28.24 19.56
CA PRO A 428 7.03 -28.63 20.34
C PRO A 428 6.93 -30.07 20.92
N VAL A 429 6.41 -31.02 20.14
CA VAL A 429 6.08 -32.38 20.59
C VAL A 429 6.64 -33.42 19.62
N PRO A 430 7.83 -33.98 19.87
CA PRO A 430 8.37 -35.08 19.07
C PRO A 430 7.60 -36.38 19.29
N LEU A 431 7.14 -37.00 18.20
CA LEU A 431 6.43 -38.30 18.24
C LEU A 431 7.26 -39.38 17.54
N ASN A 432 7.09 -40.63 17.98
CA ASN A 432 7.88 -41.76 17.51
C ASN A 432 7.76 -41.94 15.98
N PRO A 433 8.84 -41.77 15.20
CA PRO A 433 8.79 -41.91 13.74
C PRO A 433 8.53 -43.34 13.26
N LYS A 434 8.65 -44.33 14.14
CA LYS A 434 8.46 -45.77 13.87
C LYS A 434 7.17 -46.33 14.50
N GLY A 435 6.30 -45.46 15.01
CA GLY A 435 5.06 -45.87 15.64
C GLY A 435 4.02 -46.42 14.65
N ASN A 436 2.87 -46.82 15.18
CA ASN A 436 1.79 -47.47 14.43
C ASN A 436 0.93 -46.53 13.56
N ASP A 437 1.15 -45.21 13.64
CA ASP A 437 0.45 -44.20 12.84
C ASP A 437 1.43 -43.10 12.42
N PHE A 438 1.21 -42.55 11.22
CA PHE A 438 2.10 -41.56 10.62
C PHE A 438 2.06 -40.18 11.29
N LEU A 439 0.95 -39.81 11.93
CA LEU A 439 0.74 -38.51 12.55
C LEU A 439 0.62 -38.60 14.08
N PHE A 440 -0.13 -39.60 14.56
CA PHE A 440 -0.45 -39.81 15.98
C PHE A 440 -0.15 -41.25 16.38
N PRO A 441 1.12 -41.66 16.36
CA PRO A 441 1.48 -42.98 16.85
C PRO A 441 1.05 -43.11 18.31
N LYS A 442 0.51 -44.28 18.66
CA LYS A 442 0.01 -44.59 20.00
C LYS A 442 0.63 -45.85 20.57
N LYS A 443 0.88 -45.83 21.87
CA LYS A 443 1.26 -47.00 22.66
C LYS A 443 0.07 -47.96 22.82
N PRO A 444 0.30 -49.22 23.24
CA PRO A 444 -0.78 -50.19 23.49
C PRO A 444 -1.85 -49.72 24.49
N ASP A 445 -1.50 -48.81 25.41
CA ASP A 445 -2.42 -48.21 26.38
C ASP A 445 -3.28 -47.07 25.82
N GLY A 446 -3.11 -46.73 24.53
CA GLY A 446 -3.84 -45.68 23.82
C GLY A 446 -3.26 -44.27 23.98
N THR A 447 -2.21 -44.08 24.78
CA THR A 447 -1.50 -42.80 24.90
C THR A 447 -0.63 -42.54 23.68
N LEU A 448 -0.30 -41.27 23.39
CA LEU A 448 0.60 -40.93 22.29
C LEU A 448 2.01 -41.49 22.54
N ASP A 449 2.60 -42.00 21.47
CA ASP A 449 3.94 -42.55 21.47
C ASP A 449 4.96 -41.44 21.16
N HIS A 450 5.52 -40.87 22.22
CA HIS A 450 6.54 -39.80 22.15
C HIS A 450 7.91 -40.38 21.79
N GLU A 451 8.72 -39.62 21.05
CA GLU A 451 10.08 -40.06 20.67
C GLU A 451 11.02 -39.99 21.88
N GLU A 452 11.44 -41.16 22.40
CA GLU A 452 12.32 -41.23 23.57
C GLU A 452 13.70 -40.60 23.29
N GLY A 453 14.14 -39.74 24.20
CA GLY A 453 15.45 -39.09 24.11
C GLY A 453 15.55 -37.98 23.06
N TRP A 454 14.45 -37.61 22.39
CA TRP A 454 14.41 -36.48 21.46
C TRP A 454 13.56 -35.32 22.01
N ASP A 455 13.94 -34.08 21.70
CA ASP A 455 13.21 -32.88 22.12
C ASP A 455 13.15 -31.82 21.00
N PHE A 456 12.37 -30.77 21.21
CA PHE A 456 12.25 -29.68 20.24
C PHE A 456 13.53 -28.85 20.11
N ILE A 457 14.45 -28.87 21.09
CA ILE A 457 15.71 -28.14 21.02
C ILE A 457 16.64 -28.81 20.01
N LYS A 458 16.76 -30.15 20.08
CA LYS A 458 17.48 -30.95 19.08
C LYS A 458 16.88 -30.78 17.68
N THR A 459 15.55 -30.75 17.60
CA THR A 459 14.83 -30.47 16.35
C THR A 459 15.22 -29.10 15.78
N TRP A 460 15.29 -28.06 16.61
CA TRP A 460 15.69 -26.72 16.16
C TRP A 460 17.13 -26.68 15.62
N GLY A 461 18.06 -27.41 16.24
CA GLY A 461 19.42 -27.54 15.71
C GLY A 461 19.45 -28.10 14.28
N LEU A 462 18.49 -28.96 13.90
CA LEU A 462 18.33 -29.40 12.51
C LEU A 462 17.72 -28.31 11.61
N PHE A 463 16.78 -27.52 12.12
CA PHE A 463 16.20 -26.38 11.37
C PHE A 463 17.26 -25.34 11.01
N GLU A 464 18.18 -25.03 11.93
CA GLU A 464 19.28 -24.08 11.69
C GLU A 464 20.14 -24.49 10.49
N ASN A 465 20.40 -25.79 10.32
CA ASN A 465 21.18 -26.31 9.20
C ASN A 465 20.46 -26.13 7.85
N LEU A 466 19.12 -26.13 7.82
CA LEU A 466 18.34 -26.00 6.59
C LEU A 466 18.59 -24.67 5.87
N LEU A 467 18.94 -23.59 6.59
CA LEU A 467 19.21 -22.28 5.98
C LEU A 467 20.36 -22.36 4.96
N SER A 468 21.37 -23.20 5.22
CA SER A 468 22.52 -23.37 4.32
C SER A 468 22.17 -24.10 3.01
N THR A 469 21.05 -24.83 2.97
CA THR A 469 20.63 -25.61 1.80
C THR A 469 19.99 -24.74 0.70
N GLY A 470 19.55 -23.53 1.03
CA GLY A 470 18.79 -22.65 0.14
C GLY A 470 17.31 -23.06 -0.06
N LYS A 471 16.88 -24.21 0.48
CA LYS A 471 15.49 -24.72 0.41
C LYS A 471 14.49 -23.92 1.27
N VAL A 472 15.00 -23.14 2.23
CA VAL A 472 14.20 -22.25 3.09
C VAL A 472 14.82 -20.85 3.12
N LYS A 473 13.98 -19.80 3.16
CA LYS A 473 14.45 -18.42 3.39
C LYS A 473 14.43 -18.02 4.86
N ALA A 474 13.46 -18.52 5.61
CA ALA A 474 13.30 -18.30 7.04
C ALA A 474 12.86 -19.60 7.74
N ILE A 475 13.21 -19.70 9.02
CA ILE A 475 12.78 -20.77 9.92
C ILE A 475 12.06 -20.20 11.12
N GLY A 476 11.07 -20.93 11.62
CA GLY A 476 10.28 -20.51 12.77
C GLY A 476 9.62 -21.66 13.50
N VAL A 477 8.78 -21.32 14.46
CA VAL A 477 8.06 -22.27 15.30
C VAL A 477 6.55 -22.02 15.26
N SER A 478 5.78 -22.97 15.77
CA SER A 478 4.34 -22.88 15.91
C SER A 478 3.93 -23.54 17.22
N ASN A 479 2.97 -22.94 17.91
CA ASN A 479 2.44 -23.40 19.20
C ASN A 479 3.47 -23.40 20.34
N PHE A 480 4.40 -22.45 20.35
CA PHE A 480 5.34 -22.28 21.46
C PHE A 480 4.81 -21.24 22.46
N SER A 481 4.74 -21.63 23.73
CA SER A 481 4.56 -20.72 24.87
C SER A 481 5.83 -19.90 25.13
N THR A 482 5.73 -18.86 25.96
CA THR A 482 6.89 -18.09 26.44
C THR A 482 7.91 -19.00 27.14
N VAL A 483 7.44 -19.96 27.95
CA VAL A 483 8.31 -20.95 28.61
C VAL A 483 9.09 -21.80 27.61
N ASN A 484 8.43 -22.28 26.54
CA ASN A 484 9.11 -23.09 25.52
C ASN A 484 10.04 -22.25 24.64
N LEU A 485 9.66 -21.00 24.31
CA LEU A 485 10.55 -20.06 23.62
C LEU A 485 11.78 -19.75 24.45
N GLU A 486 11.64 -19.48 25.76
CA GLU A 486 12.77 -19.24 26.66
C GLU A 486 13.72 -20.44 26.73
N LYS A 487 13.19 -21.66 26.80
CA LYS A 487 14.00 -22.88 26.76
C LYS A 487 14.76 -23.00 25.43
N LEU A 488 14.09 -22.74 24.31
CA LEU A 488 14.71 -22.80 22.98
C LEU A 488 15.83 -21.77 22.83
N LEU A 489 15.55 -20.51 23.17
CA LEU A 489 16.46 -19.38 22.98
C LEU A 489 17.76 -19.47 23.80
N LYS A 490 17.84 -20.35 24.81
CA LYS A 490 19.08 -20.61 25.55
C LYS A 490 20.18 -21.26 24.68
N THR A 491 19.79 -21.94 23.62
CA THR A 491 20.70 -22.74 22.78
C THR A 491 20.61 -22.41 21.29
N ALA A 492 19.52 -21.77 20.86
CA ALA A 492 19.34 -21.34 19.49
C ALA A 492 20.42 -20.33 19.07
N LYS A 493 21.09 -20.62 17.95
CA LYS A 493 22.00 -19.72 17.25
C LYS A 493 21.23 -18.78 16.33
N VAL A 494 20.12 -19.25 15.77
CA VAL A 494 19.19 -18.46 14.97
C VAL A 494 17.90 -18.27 15.76
N ILE A 495 17.52 -17.01 15.99
CA ILE A 495 16.24 -16.68 16.63
C ILE A 495 15.11 -17.06 15.66
N PRO A 496 14.05 -17.77 16.10
CA PRO A 496 12.91 -18.06 15.24
C PRO A 496 12.34 -16.77 14.62
N ALA A 497 12.18 -16.75 13.29
CA ALA A 497 11.65 -15.58 12.61
C ALA A 497 10.16 -15.35 12.93
N VAL A 498 9.41 -16.45 13.11
CA VAL A 498 7.98 -16.46 13.37
C VAL A 498 7.63 -17.44 14.48
N ASN A 499 6.65 -17.09 15.32
CA ASN A 499 5.88 -18.03 16.12
C ASN A 499 4.41 -17.98 15.67
N GLN A 500 3.93 -19.06 15.05
CA GLN A 500 2.54 -19.19 14.61
C GLN A 500 1.68 -19.77 15.74
N CYS A 501 0.60 -19.11 16.15
CA CYS A 501 -0.22 -19.55 17.28
C CYS A 501 -1.71 -19.25 17.08
N GLU A 502 -2.57 -19.92 17.85
CA GLU A 502 -3.99 -19.60 17.90
C GLU A 502 -4.17 -18.24 18.55
N LEU A 503 -4.68 -17.26 17.82
CA LEU A 503 -4.83 -15.91 18.35
C LEU A 503 -6.05 -15.25 17.75
N HIS A 504 -6.92 -14.77 18.63
CA HIS A 504 -8.20 -14.15 18.29
C HIS A 504 -8.76 -13.41 19.51
N PRO A 505 -9.81 -12.60 19.40
CA PRO A 505 -10.36 -11.83 20.52
C PRO A 505 -10.67 -12.62 21.81
N TYR A 506 -11.03 -13.91 21.74
CA TYR A 506 -11.24 -14.75 22.94
C TYR A 506 -9.96 -15.41 23.52
N LEU A 507 -8.81 -15.17 22.89
CA LEU A 507 -7.50 -15.70 23.27
C LEU A 507 -6.42 -14.74 22.76
N THR A 508 -6.29 -13.60 23.45
CA THR A 508 -5.44 -12.48 22.99
C THR A 508 -3.95 -12.72 23.17
N GLN A 509 -3.58 -13.66 24.05
CA GLN A 509 -2.22 -14.07 24.36
C GLN A 509 -1.24 -12.91 24.62
N ASN A 510 -1.68 -11.85 25.32
CA ASN A 510 -0.89 -10.62 25.50
C ASN A 510 0.53 -10.87 26.05
N LYS A 511 0.71 -11.81 27.00
CA LYS A 511 2.04 -12.18 27.51
C LYS A 511 2.97 -12.73 26.41
N LEU A 512 2.43 -13.56 25.51
CA LEU A 512 3.17 -14.13 24.38
C LEU A 512 3.49 -13.06 23.35
N VAL A 513 2.54 -12.16 23.05
CA VAL A 513 2.72 -11.02 22.15
C VAL A 513 3.87 -10.14 22.63
N ASP A 514 3.86 -9.72 23.90
CA ASP A 514 4.91 -8.88 24.48
C ASP A 514 6.27 -9.57 24.45
N PHE A 515 6.32 -10.86 24.77
CA PHE A 515 7.54 -11.63 24.74
C PHE A 515 8.13 -11.72 23.33
N CYS A 516 7.30 -12.09 22.35
CA CYS A 516 7.72 -12.25 20.96
C CYS A 516 8.21 -10.91 20.38
N ASN A 517 7.49 -9.81 20.61
CA ASN A 517 7.89 -8.47 20.20
C ASN A 517 9.26 -8.08 20.76
N LYS A 518 9.50 -8.29 22.06
CA LYS A 518 10.81 -8.01 22.70
C LYS A 518 11.96 -8.83 22.15
N LYS A 519 11.69 -10.01 21.60
CA LYS A 519 12.70 -10.91 21.01
C LYS A 519 12.81 -10.77 19.50
N GLY A 520 12.05 -9.88 18.88
CA GLY A 520 11.99 -9.75 17.42
C GLY A 520 11.41 -10.99 16.73
N ILE A 521 10.54 -11.74 17.40
CA ILE A 521 9.85 -12.91 16.83
C ILE A 521 8.49 -12.44 16.34
N HIS A 522 8.22 -12.57 15.05
CA HIS A 522 6.94 -12.15 14.48
C HIS A 522 5.83 -13.14 14.82
N LEU A 523 4.61 -12.65 15.09
CA LEU A 523 3.46 -13.52 15.34
C LEU A 523 2.62 -13.72 14.08
N THR A 524 2.20 -14.96 13.87
CA THR A 524 1.17 -15.32 12.89
C THR A 524 -0.02 -15.97 13.57
N ALA A 525 -1.18 -15.34 13.50
CA ALA A 525 -2.43 -15.84 14.03
C ALA A 525 -3.06 -16.87 13.08
N TYR A 526 -3.21 -18.11 13.54
CA TYR A 526 -4.11 -19.09 12.95
C TYR A 526 -5.45 -19.13 13.72
N SER A 527 -6.47 -19.71 13.08
CA SER A 527 -7.84 -19.75 13.61
C SER A 527 -8.39 -18.39 14.08
N PRO A 528 -8.14 -17.26 13.36
CA PRO A 528 -8.53 -15.94 13.84
C PRO A 528 -10.05 -15.79 14.09
N LEU A 529 -10.88 -16.63 13.48
CA LEU A 529 -12.33 -16.61 13.64
C LEU A 529 -12.87 -17.61 14.71
N GLY A 530 -11.99 -18.28 15.45
CA GLY A 530 -12.36 -19.31 16.44
C GLY A 530 -12.54 -20.71 15.86
N SER A 531 -11.69 -21.09 14.88
CA SER A 531 -11.69 -22.43 14.28
C SER A 531 -13.03 -22.80 13.60
N THR A 532 -13.45 -24.07 13.70
CA THR A 532 -14.69 -24.63 13.11
C THR A 532 -15.92 -23.80 13.51
N ASN A 533 -16.83 -23.58 12.56
CA ASN A 533 -18.06 -22.76 12.70
C ASN A 533 -17.84 -21.25 12.91
N ALA A 534 -16.59 -20.78 13.01
CA ALA A 534 -16.25 -19.36 13.11
C ALA A 534 -17.08 -18.59 14.15
N PRO A 535 -17.11 -19.03 15.43
CA PRO A 535 -18.00 -18.49 16.46
C PRO A 535 -17.85 -16.98 16.68
N LEU A 536 -16.66 -16.42 16.49
CA LEU A 536 -16.42 -14.99 16.68
C LEU A 536 -17.12 -14.11 15.64
N LEU A 537 -17.61 -14.67 14.52
CA LEU A 537 -18.44 -13.92 13.58
C LEU A 537 -19.81 -13.54 14.18
N LYS A 538 -20.21 -14.19 15.28
CA LYS A 538 -21.48 -13.97 15.97
C LYS A 538 -21.32 -13.14 17.25
N GLU A 539 -20.11 -12.72 17.61
CA GLU A 539 -19.83 -11.92 18.80
C GLU A 539 -20.49 -10.53 18.68
N PRO A 540 -21.41 -10.15 19.59
CA PRO A 540 -22.10 -8.85 19.55
C PRO A 540 -21.18 -7.64 19.40
N VAL A 541 -20.05 -7.60 20.12
CA VAL A 541 -19.08 -6.49 20.03
C VAL A 541 -18.51 -6.37 18.61
N ILE A 542 -18.11 -7.49 18.02
CA ILE A 542 -17.56 -7.53 16.66
C ILE A 542 -18.62 -7.13 15.62
N ILE A 543 -19.86 -7.60 15.76
CA ILE A 543 -20.96 -7.24 14.85
C ILE A 543 -21.25 -5.75 14.91
N LYS A 544 -21.32 -5.16 16.11
CA LYS A 544 -21.56 -3.73 16.32
C LYS A 544 -20.47 -2.88 15.65
N ILE A 545 -19.20 -3.22 15.84
CA ILE A 545 -18.06 -2.53 15.22
C ILE A 545 -18.08 -2.71 13.69
N ALA A 546 -18.41 -3.90 13.20
CA ALA A 546 -18.54 -4.17 11.78
C ALA A 546 -19.61 -3.30 11.12
N GLN A 547 -20.79 -3.17 11.76
CA GLN A 547 -21.88 -2.30 11.30
C GLN A 547 -21.48 -0.82 11.33
N LYS A 548 -20.88 -0.35 12.42
CA LYS A 548 -20.38 1.03 12.59
C LYS A 548 -19.45 1.43 11.43
N ASN A 549 -18.59 0.51 10.98
CA ASN A 549 -17.56 0.77 9.98
C ASN A 549 -17.94 0.34 8.56
N ASN A 550 -19.16 -0.18 8.32
CA ASN A 550 -19.59 -0.76 7.04
C ASN A 550 -18.63 -1.87 6.54
N LYS A 551 -18.27 -2.78 7.44
CA LYS A 551 -17.36 -3.90 7.23
C LYS A 551 -18.01 -5.23 7.63
N THR A 552 -17.35 -6.33 7.33
CA THR A 552 -17.74 -7.66 7.80
C THR A 552 -17.08 -7.97 9.16
N PRO A 553 -17.70 -8.81 10.02
CA PRO A 553 -17.07 -9.27 11.27
C PRO A 553 -15.67 -9.87 11.07
N ALA A 554 -15.44 -10.59 9.96
CA ALA A 554 -14.12 -11.14 9.63
C ALA A 554 -13.07 -10.04 9.40
N GLN A 555 -13.42 -8.99 8.64
CA GLN A 555 -12.53 -7.86 8.39
C GLN A 555 -12.17 -7.13 9.67
N VAL A 556 -13.11 -6.98 10.62
CA VAL A 556 -12.85 -6.38 11.93
C VAL A 556 -11.81 -7.19 12.71
N ILE A 557 -11.98 -8.51 12.79
CA ILE A 557 -11.05 -9.39 13.53
C ILE A 557 -9.65 -9.41 12.90
N PHE A 558 -9.57 -9.43 11.57
CA PHE A 558 -8.27 -9.38 10.89
C PHE A 558 -7.59 -8.03 11.10
N SER A 559 -8.35 -6.92 10.99
CA SER A 559 -7.84 -5.58 11.25
C SER A 559 -7.34 -5.44 12.69
N TRP A 560 -8.00 -6.07 13.66
CA TRP A 560 -7.54 -6.12 15.05
C TRP A 560 -6.19 -6.85 15.19
N CYS A 561 -5.98 -7.97 14.51
CA CYS A 561 -4.68 -8.65 14.52
C CYS A 561 -3.60 -7.78 13.87
N LEU A 562 -3.89 -7.17 12.72
CA LEU A 562 -2.96 -6.31 12.00
C LEU A 562 -2.57 -5.07 12.82
N HIS A 563 -3.53 -4.48 13.56
CA HIS A 563 -3.28 -3.38 14.47
C HIS A 563 -2.25 -3.75 15.56
N LYS A 564 -2.17 -5.02 15.97
CA LYS A 564 -1.16 -5.55 16.91
C LYS A 564 0.15 -5.96 16.24
N ASN A 565 0.35 -5.64 14.96
CA ASN A 565 1.46 -6.12 14.13
C ASN A 565 1.50 -7.65 14.01
N ILE A 566 0.34 -8.32 14.00
CA ILE A 566 0.21 -9.78 13.92
C ILE A 566 -0.32 -10.15 12.54
N SER A 567 0.44 -10.96 11.80
CA SER A 567 -0.04 -11.51 10.52
C SER A 567 -1.17 -12.53 10.74
N VAL A 568 -2.11 -12.63 9.81
CA VAL A 568 -3.28 -13.50 9.91
C VAL A 568 -3.40 -14.41 8.69
N ILE A 569 -3.74 -15.68 8.92
CA ILE A 569 -3.93 -16.68 7.86
C ILE A 569 -5.34 -17.31 7.91
N PRO A 570 -6.42 -16.54 7.70
CA PRO A 570 -7.77 -17.09 7.68
C PRO A 570 -7.94 -18.13 6.58
N LYS A 571 -8.67 -19.21 6.88
CA LYS A 571 -9.03 -20.23 5.91
C LYS A 571 -10.37 -19.90 5.25
N SER A 572 -10.41 -20.00 3.92
CA SER A 572 -11.66 -19.97 3.15
C SER A 572 -11.47 -20.71 1.82
N ILE A 573 -12.51 -21.43 1.39
CA ILE A 573 -12.63 -21.97 0.02
C ILE A 573 -13.72 -21.23 -0.77
N THR A 574 -14.40 -20.26 -0.14
CA THR A 574 -15.47 -19.49 -0.77
C THR A 574 -14.88 -18.25 -1.46
N PRO A 575 -14.99 -18.10 -2.80
CA PRO A 575 -14.32 -17.03 -3.55
C PRO A 575 -14.66 -15.61 -3.11
N SER A 576 -15.95 -15.35 -2.80
CA SER A 576 -16.40 -14.04 -2.33
C SER A 576 -15.79 -13.67 -0.99
N ARG A 577 -15.70 -14.64 -0.06
CA ARG A 577 -15.06 -14.45 1.25
C ARG A 577 -13.55 -14.21 1.11
N ILE A 578 -12.87 -14.99 0.26
CA ILE A 578 -11.44 -14.81 -0.02
C ILE A 578 -11.19 -13.38 -0.49
N THR A 579 -11.94 -12.91 -1.48
CA THR A 579 -11.79 -11.55 -1.99
C THR A 579 -12.13 -10.51 -0.93
N SER A 580 -13.25 -10.67 -0.21
CA SER A 580 -13.68 -9.68 0.78
C SER A 580 -12.70 -9.54 1.94
N ASN A 581 -12.06 -10.63 2.36
CA ASN A 581 -11.13 -10.66 3.49
C ASN A 581 -9.92 -9.73 3.29
N LEU A 582 -9.58 -9.38 2.04
CA LEU A 582 -8.48 -8.46 1.73
C LEU A 582 -8.78 -6.99 2.08
N HIS A 583 -10.05 -6.62 2.29
CA HIS A 583 -10.44 -5.22 2.57
C HIS A 583 -10.45 -4.93 4.08
N VAL A 584 -9.35 -5.26 4.75
CA VAL A 584 -9.02 -4.81 6.12
C VAL A 584 -8.95 -3.28 6.18
N PHE A 585 -9.03 -2.72 7.37
CA PHE A 585 -9.12 -1.27 7.58
C PHE A 585 -8.48 -0.87 8.90
N GLU A 586 -8.29 0.42 9.12
CA GLU A 586 -7.79 0.93 10.39
C GLU A 586 -8.91 0.99 11.42
N LEU A 587 -8.70 0.34 12.57
CA LEU A 587 -9.60 0.42 13.71
C LEU A 587 -9.31 1.70 14.50
N SER A 588 -10.37 2.36 15.00
CA SER A 588 -10.18 3.38 16.01
C SER A 588 -9.64 2.75 17.31
N GLU A 589 -8.93 3.55 18.12
CA GLU A 589 -8.47 3.13 19.45
C GLU A 589 -9.62 2.62 20.33
N GLU A 590 -10.79 3.25 20.26
CA GLU A 590 -11.98 2.81 20.99
C GLU A 590 -12.42 1.40 20.56
N ASP A 591 -12.58 1.18 19.24
CA ASP A 591 -13.02 -0.10 18.69
C ASP A 591 -11.96 -1.19 18.98
N PHE A 592 -10.67 -0.87 18.85
CA PHE A 592 -9.58 -1.78 19.18
C PHE A 592 -9.63 -2.24 20.64
N ASN A 593 -9.78 -1.30 21.58
CA ASN A 593 -9.83 -1.60 23.02
C ASN A 593 -11.09 -2.39 23.41
N GLU A 594 -12.24 -2.15 22.77
CA GLU A 594 -13.47 -2.94 22.98
C GLU A 594 -13.25 -4.41 22.58
N ILE A 595 -12.53 -4.64 21.46
CA ILE A 595 -12.20 -5.99 20.98
C ILE A 595 -11.16 -6.67 21.88
N ASP A 596 -10.06 -5.99 22.22
CA ASP A 596 -8.99 -6.57 23.06
C ASP A 596 -9.49 -6.90 24.47
N GLY A 597 -10.49 -6.14 24.96
CA GLY A 597 -11.18 -6.40 26.22
C GLY A 597 -11.90 -7.76 26.28
N LEU A 598 -12.31 -8.34 25.14
CA LEU A 598 -12.98 -9.65 25.11
C LEU A 598 -12.09 -10.77 25.67
N GLY A 599 -10.76 -10.68 25.52
CA GLY A 599 -9.82 -11.67 26.05
C GLY A 599 -9.70 -11.67 27.57
N LYS A 600 -10.23 -10.64 28.25
CA LYS A 600 -10.34 -10.59 29.72
C LYS A 600 -11.61 -11.30 30.21
N ILE A 601 -12.63 -11.38 29.36
CA ILE A 601 -13.93 -12.00 29.66
C ILE A 601 -13.90 -13.49 29.27
N TYR A 602 -13.37 -13.78 28.09
CA TYR A 602 -13.29 -15.11 27.52
C TYR A 602 -11.82 -15.54 27.42
N LYS A 603 -11.53 -16.78 27.82
CA LYS A 603 -10.22 -17.43 27.68
C LYS A 603 -10.39 -18.77 26.98
N THR A 604 -10.79 -18.72 25.72
CA THR A 604 -11.19 -19.92 24.97
C THR A 604 -10.08 -20.31 24.00
N ARG A 605 -9.49 -21.49 24.19
CA ARG A 605 -8.58 -22.12 23.24
C ARG A 605 -9.31 -23.26 22.52
N TYR A 606 -9.38 -23.20 21.19
CA TYR A 606 -10.00 -24.22 20.35
C TYR A 606 -9.02 -25.29 19.89
N SER A 607 -7.71 -25.00 19.86
CA SER A 607 -6.66 -25.95 19.48
C SER A 607 -5.78 -26.26 20.68
N ASP A 608 -6.12 -27.34 21.38
CA ASP A 608 -5.52 -27.69 22.67
C ASP A 608 -5.04 -29.16 22.72
N PRO A 609 -3.72 -29.40 22.83
CA PRO A 609 -3.14 -30.74 22.84
C PRO A 609 -3.15 -31.37 24.24
N ARG A 610 -3.96 -30.94 25.20
CA ARG A 610 -4.03 -31.55 26.55
C ARG A 610 -4.18 -33.08 26.53
N SER A 611 -4.90 -33.63 25.55
CA SER A 611 -5.06 -35.08 25.37
C SER A 611 -3.78 -35.82 24.97
N TRP A 612 -2.71 -35.10 24.61
CA TRP A 612 -1.44 -35.66 24.14
C TRP A 612 -0.50 -36.06 25.29
N GLY A 613 -0.89 -35.79 26.54
CA GLY A 613 -0.11 -36.13 27.72
C GLY A 613 1.12 -35.25 27.96
N ILE A 614 1.20 -34.09 27.27
CA ILE A 614 2.29 -33.12 27.41
C ILE A 614 1.72 -31.70 27.53
N THR A 615 2.30 -30.90 28.44
CA THR A 615 1.95 -29.48 28.58
C THR A 615 2.66 -28.65 27.51
N VAL A 616 1.91 -28.15 26.52
CA VAL A 616 2.44 -27.24 25.49
C VAL A 616 2.25 -25.79 25.88
N PHE A 617 1.04 -25.41 26.29
CA PHE A 617 0.70 -24.04 26.66
C PHE A 617 0.86 -23.86 28.17
N HIS A 618 1.81 -23.02 28.55
CA HIS A 618 2.20 -22.77 29.94
C HIS A 618 1.71 -21.41 30.46
N ASP A 619 1.18 -20.57 29.56
CA ASP A 619 0.88 -19.17 29.80
C ASP A 619 -0.63 -18.85 29.87
N ASP A 620 -1.47 -19.85 29.62
CA ASP A 620 -2.93 -19.70 29.52
C ASP A 620 -3.63 -19.70 30.88
#